data_AF-A0A6I5P4Q5-F1
#
_entry.id   AF-A0A6I5P4Q5-F1
#
_cell.length_a   1.000
_cell.length_b   1.000
_cell.length_c   1.000
_cell.angle_alpha   90.00
_cell.angle_beta   90.00
_cell.angle_gamma   90.00
#
_symmetry.space_group_name_H-M   'P 1'
#
loop_
_entity.id
_entity.type
_entity.pdbx_description
1 polymer ?
#
loop_
_entity_poly.entity_id
_entity_poly.type
_entity_poly.pdbx_seq_one_letter_code
_entity_poly.pdbx_strand_id
1 'polypeptide(L)'
;MSLPDLDRLNQREFRKLVLSIKANARRLDLLLAICDDRNLQDRLITAYEAELNAQGIIPFRARLDPKQPSLRATLEALVAQQPALQAGEPALVTVLNANELLGVRLTDDVSEQERFFSSLQWTREALRQFEFPILLWLTDSIATRLAQQALDFWSWRSGVFEFVTQVTVPVEGRALPQPMPAPEPSDESGQSVADLQRQIAELEQSAPESPLLVTLYNTLGEAYERRYAYQRALELYEQALALARGKKDLAGQARSRRNLGDALRYCGRPFQSIDFYQEALTLYQQIGDRNGEANSLENLGIAYFSLGQYQQAIDFHQQALEIEREIGDRNGEA
;
A
#
# COMPACT_ATOMS: atom_id res chain seq x y z
N MET A 1 12.61 19.35 13.93
CA MET A 1 11.44 19.41 14.86
C MET A 1 10.89 17.98 15.01
N SER A 2 10.29 17.56 16.13
CA SER A 2 9.70 16.20 16.21
C SER A 2 8.32 16.19 15.56
N LEU A 3 8.09 15.34 14.56
CA LEU A 3 6.73 15.04 14.08
C LEU A 3 5.94 14.39 15.23
N PRO A 4 4.85 15.02 15.72
CA PRO A 4 4.22 14.64 16.98
C PRO A 4 3.66 13.21 17.02
N ASP A 5 3.48 12.56 15.88
CA ASP A 5 2.86 11.22 15.77
C ASP A 5 3.78 10.14 15.20
N LEU A 6 5.08 10.42 15.01
CA LEU A 6 6.04 9.38 14.64
C LEU A 6 6.51 8.64 15.88
N ASP A 7 6.59 7.31 15.82
CA ASP A 7 7.27 6.53 16.85
C ASP A 7 8.76 6.92 16.97
N ARG A 8 9.40 6.49 18.05
CA ARG A 8 10.81 6.85 18.34
C ARG A 8 11.79 6.40 17.24
N LEU A 9 11.52 5.28 16.57
CA LEU A 9 12.39 4.74 15.52
C LEU A 9 12.29 5.63 14.27
N ASN A 10 11.07 5.87 13.80
CA ASN A 10 10.80 6.74 12.66
C ASN A 10 11.28 8.17 12.92
N GLN A 11 11.13 8.70 14.14
CA GLN A 11 11.69 10.00 14.49
C GLN A 11 13.21 10.03 14.38
N ARG A 12 13.90 8.94 14.73
CA ARG A 12 15.35 8.85 14.64
C ARG A 12 15.79 8.81 13.17
N GLU A 13 15.17 7.96 12.36
CA GLU A 13 15.48 7.85 10.93
C GLU A 13 15.15 9.15 10.18
N PHE A 14 14.02 9.80 10.51
CA PHE A 14 13.66 11.11 9.97
C PHE A 14 14.74 12.17 10.24
N ARG A 15 15.23 12.25 11.49
CA ARG A 15 16.30 13.21 11.84
C ARG A 15 17.58 12.94 11.06
N LYS A 16 17.97 11.66 10.92
CA LYS A 16 19.17 11.30 10.14
C LYS A 16 19.00 11.70 8.67
N LEU A 17 17.86 11.38 8.07
CA LEU A 17 17.54 11.75 6.68
C LEU A 17 17.69 13.26 6.46
N VAL A 18 17.03 14.06 7.29
CA VAL A 18 17.06 15.52 7.19
C VAL A 18 18.47 16.07 7.37
N LEU A 19 19.26 15.52 8.31
CA LEU A 19 20.66 15.93 8.50
C LEU A 19 21.53 15.60 7.29
N SER A 20 21.38 14.42 6.71
CA SER A 20 22.10 14.02 5.49
C SER A 20 21.79 14.96 4.33
N ILE A 21 20.50 15.29 4.11
CA ILE A 21 20.10 16.24 3.06
C ILE A 21 20.77 17.60 3.28
N LYS A 22 20.70 18.14 4.50
CA LYS A 22 21.26 19.47 4.82
C LYS A 22 22.77 19.53 4.62
N ALA A 23 23.49 18.49 5.02
CA ALA A 23 24.94 18.42 4.85
C ALA A 23 25.36 18.42 3.36
N ASN A 24 24.43 18.02 2.47
CA ASN A 24 24.72 17.74 1.08
C ASN A 24 23.95 18.61 0.09
N ALA A 25 23.24 19.64 0.53
CA ALA A 25 22.28 20.42 -0.29
C ALA A 25 22.84 21.08 -1.58
N ARG A 26 24.17 21.15 -1.75
CA ARG A 26 24.85 21.68 -2.94
C ARG A 26 25.82 20.70 -3.59
N ARG A 27 25.66 19.41 -3.33
CA ARG A 27 26.46 18.37 -3.95
C ARG A 27 25.62 17.16 -4.22
N LEU A 28 26.07 16.38 -5.20
CA LEU A 28 25.49 15.09 -5.47
C LEU A 28 25.56 14.19 -4.25
N ASP A 29 24.41 13.69 -3.84
CA ASP A 29 24.29 12.66 -2.82
C ASP A 29 23.09 11.77 -3.13
N LEU A 30 23.26 10.46 -3.07
CA LEU A 30 22.19 9.52 -3.38
C LEU A 30 21.65 8.91 -2.09
N LEU A 31 20.40 9.23 -1.76
CA LEU A 31 19.71 8.78 -0.56
C LEU A 31 18.52 7.92 -0.94
N LEU A 32 18.28 6.85 -0.19
CA LEU A 32 17.10 6.00 -0.35
C LEU A 32 16.24 6.08 0.92
N ALA A 33 14.94 6.32 0.76
CA ALA A 33 13.95 6.17 1.81
C ALA A 33 13.02 5.00 1.48
N ILE A 34 12.86 4.09 2.43
CA ILE A 34 12.03 2.88 2.29
C ILE A 34 10.79 3.04 3.17
N CYS A 35 9.60 2.96 2.58
CA CYS A 35 8.33 2.97 3.29
C CYS A 35 7.24 2.33 2.44
N ASP A 36 6.58 1.31 2.99
CA ASP A 36 5.47 0.62 2.32
C ASP A 36 4.14 1.35 2.48
N ASP A 37 3.98 2.14 3.55
CA ASP A 37 2.77 2.89 3.84
C ASP A 37 2.79 4.25 3.12
N ARG A 38 1.88 4.42 2.16
CA ARG A 38 1.76 5.65 1.35
C ARG A 38 1.37 6.87 2.18
N ASN A 39 0.52 6.71 3.19
CA ASN A 39 0.09 7.82 4.05
C ASN A 39 1.23 8.28 4.96
N LEU A 40 2.02 7.34 5.48
CA LEU A 40 3.24 7.67 6.23
C LEU A 40 4.26 8.36 5.34
N GLN A 41 4.50 7.85 4.14
CA GLN A 41 5.38 8.46 3.14
C GLN A 41 4.98 9.92 2.84
N ASP A 42 3.72 10.18 2.49
CA ASP A 42 3.25 11.53 2.14
C ASP A 42 3.39 12.52 3.31
N ARG A 43 3.13 12.05 4.55
CA ARG A 43 3.37 12.85 5.77
C ARG A 43 4.85 13.16 5.97
N LEU A 44 5.73 12.17 5.79
CA LEU A 44 7.17 12.34 5.94
C LEU A 44 7.72 13.32 4.90
N ILE A 45 7.28 13.19 3.64
CA ILE A 45 7.64 14.10 2.55
C ILE A 45 7.28 15.54 2.90
N THR A 46 6.00 15.77 3.19
CA THR A 46 5.50 17.10 3.54
C THR A 46 6.27 17.71 4.71
N ALA A 47 6.65 16.89 5.69
CA ALA A 47 7.32 17.36 6.89
C ALA A 47 8.79 17.73 6.66
N TYR A 48 9.58 16.93 5.95
CA TYR A 48 10.95 17.34 5.67
C TYR A 48 10.99 18.51 4.68
N GLU A 49 10.07 18.59 3.72
CA GLU A 49 10.01 19.71 2.77
C GLU A 49 9.76 21.03 3.49
N ALA A 50 8.84 21.03 4.47
CA ALA A 50 8.60 22.19 5.33
C ALA A 50 9.87 22.57 6.13
N GLU A 51 10.57 21.59 6.70
CA GLU A 51 11.80 21.83 7.47
C GLU A 51 12.95 22.36 6.60
N LEU A 52 13.08 21.87 5.36
CA LEU A 52 14.10 22.31 4.41
C LEU A 52 13.83 23.73 3.89
N ASN A 53 12.58 24.03 3.54
CA ASN A 53 12.16 25.37 3.12
C ASN A 53 12.48 26.43 4.18
N ALA A 54 12.21 26.11 5.46
CA ALA A 54 12.54 27.00 6.59
C ALA A 54 14.04 27.29 6.73
N GLN A 55 14.91 26.49 6.08
CA GLN A 55 16.36 26.63 6.11
C GLN A 55 16.95 27.08 4.76
N GLY A 56 16.10 27.51 3.82
CA GLY A 56 16.54 27.98 2.50
C GLY A 56 17.05 26.88 1.57
N ILE A 57 16.66 25.62 1.81
CA ILE A 57 16.90 24.50 0.90
C ILE A 57 15.59 24.24 0.14
N ILE A 58 15.64 24.31 -1.19
CA ILE A 58 14.46 24.26 -2.04
C ILE A 58 14.12 22.81 -2.40
N PRO A 59 12.98 22.26 -1.95
CA PRO A 59 12.57 20.92 -2.33
C PRO A 59 11.90 20.91 -3.71
N PHE A 60 12.30 19.96 -4.55
CA PHE A 60 11.66 19.64 -5.81
C PHE A 60 11.16 18.20 -5.79
N ARG A 61 10.04 17.95 -6.48
CA ARG A 61 9.51 16.60 -6.70
C ARG A 61 9.65 16.24 -8.18
N ALA A 62 10.36 15.15 -8.45
CA ALA A 62 10.48 14.53 -9.76
C ALA A 62 9.65 13.25 -9.79
N ARG A 63 8.88 13.04 -10.86
CA ARG A 63 8.14 11.79 -11.09
C ARG A 63 8.79 11.04 -12.25
N LEU A 64 9.06 9.75 -12.05
CA LEU A 64 9.55 8.90 -13.12
C LEU A 64 8.47 8.77 -14.20
N ASP A 65 8.84 8.92 -15.47
CA ASP A 65 7.92 8.72 -16.60
C ASP A 65 7.77 7.23 -16.86
N PRO A 66 6.56 6.65 -16.76
CA PRO A 66 6.34 5.25 -17.09
C PRO A 66 6.70 4.92 -18.55
N LYS A 67 6.64 5.88 -19.49
CA LYS A 67 7.03 5.64 -20.89
C LYS A 67 8.54 5.51 -21.07
N GLN A 68 9.32 6.24 -20.30
CA GLN A 68 10.77 6.19 -20.35
C GLN A 68 11.32 6.32 -18.93
N PRO A 69 11.27 5.22 -18.15
CA PRO A 69 11.56 5.28 -16.72
C PRO A 69 13.07 5.34 -16.52
N SER A 70 13.64 6.53 -16.68
CA SER A 70 15.06 6.81 -16.55
C SER A 70 15.26 7.92 -15.53
N LEU A 71 15.93 7.59 -14.42
CA LEU A 71 16.24 8.57 -13.37
C LEU A 71 16.97 9.77 -13.95
N ARG A 72 17.97 9.53 -14.80
CA ARG A 72 18.74 10.60 -15.45
C ARG A 72 17.84 11.51 -16.28
N ALA A 73 17.04 10.94 -17.19
CA ALA A 73 16.21 11.75 -18.09
C ALA A 73 15.18 12.58 -17.31
N THR A 74 14.59 12.01 -16.26
CA THR A 74 13.69 12.71 -15.36
C THR A 74 14.37 13.90 -14.69
N LEU A 75 15.61 13.74 -14.22
CA LEU A 75 16.37 14.83 -13.59
C LEU A 75 16.80 15.90 -14.59
N GLU A 76 17.27 15.52 -15.78
CA GLU A 76 17.61 16.47 -16.86
C GLU A 76 16.40 17.33 -17.24
N ALA A 77 15.22 16.71 -17.40
CA ALA A 77 13.98 17.41 -17.69
C ALA A 77 13.58 18.38 -16.57
N LEU A 78 13.75 17.98 -15.30
CA LEU A 78 13.48 18.85 -14.15
C LEU A 78 14.43 20.04 -14.11
N VAL A 79 15.74 19.82 -14.26
CA VAL A 79 16.75 20.89 -14.26
C VAL A 79 16.49 21.88 -15.40
N ALA A 80 16.12 21.40 -16.59
CA ALA A 80 15.77 22.28 -17.71
C ALA A 80 14.59 23.21 -17.41
N GLN A 81 13.66 22.82 -16.54
CA GLN A 81 12.46 23.57 -16.19
C GLN A 81 12.61 24.44 -14.93
N GLN A 82 13.65 24.22 -14.12
CA GLN A 82 13.79 24.86 -12.80
C GLN A 82 15.06 25.74 -12.74
N PRO A 83 14.93 27.08 -12.84
CA PRO A 83 16.06 27.99 -12.82
C PRO A 83 16.94 27.88 -11.56
N ALA A 84 16.34 27.62 -10.40
CA ALA A 84 17.07 27.48 -9.14
C ALA A 84 18.05 26.28 -9.16
N LEU A 85 17.69 25.18 -9.83
CA LEU A 85 18.60 24.04 -10.01
C LEU A 85 19.74 24.36 -10.98
N GLN A 86 19.48 25.14 -12.04
CA GLN A 86 20.50 25.59 -12.97
C GLN A 86 21.49 26.56 -12.32
N ALA A 87 21.02 27.38 -11.38
CA ALA A 87 21.82 28.33 -10.63
C ALA A 87 22.63 27.68 -9.49
N GLY A 88 22.46 26.38 -9.23
CA GLY A 88 23.16 25.68 -8.13
C GLY A 88 22.69 26.12 -6.74
N GLU A 89 21.43 26.57 -6.61
CA GLU A 89 20.85 26.89 -5.31
C GLU A 89 20.75 25.64 -4.42
N PRO A 90 20.87 25.77 -3.08
CA PRO A 90 20.71 24.63 -2.19
C PRO A 90 19.34 23.97 -2.41
N ALA A 91 19.34 22.69 -2.77
CA ALA A 91 18.13 22.00 -3.18
C ALA A 91 18.06 20.57 -2.65
N LEU A 92 16.90 19.95 -2.79
CA LEU A 92 16.69 18.52 -2.70
C LEU A 92 15.79 18.11 -3.86
N VAL A 93 16.13 17.02 -4.56
CA VAL A 93 15.20 16.40 -5.52
C VAL A 93 14.66 15.09 -4.94
N THR A 94 13.37 15.07 -4.63
CA THR A 94 12.63 13.88 -4.22
C THR A 94 12.09 13.18 -5.46
N VAL A 95 12.51 11.94 -5.70
CA VAL A 95 12.04 11.11 -6.82
C VAL A 95 10.92 10.19 -6.33
N LEU A 96 9.79 10.29 -7.00
CA LEU A 96 8.55 9.57 -6.70
C LEU A 96 8.19 8.59 -7.82
N ASN A 97 7.20 7.74 -7.53
CA ASN A 97 6.55 6.83 -8.47
C ASN A 97 7.42 5.65 -8.94
N ALA A 98 8.57 5.38 -8.31
CA ALA A 98 9.35 4.18 -8.61
C ALA A 98 8.55 2.88 -8.34
N ASN A 99 7.64 2.92 -7.36
CA ASN A 99 6.70 1.86 -7.04
C ASN A 99 5.50 1.76 -7.99
N GLU A 100 5.27 2.75 -8.86
CA GLU A 100 4.18 2.75 -9.84
C GLU A 100 4.62 2.23 -11.22
N LEU A 101 5.91 1.92 -11.38
CA LEU A 101 6.47 1.30 -12.58
C LEU A 101 6.13 -0.19 -12.61
N LEU A 102 4.88 -0.54 -12.91
CA LEU A 102 4.36 -1.91 -12.75
C LEU A 102 3.80 -2.53 -14.03
N GLY A 103 3.80 -1.81 -15.16
CA GLY A 103 3.22 -2.30 -16.39
C GLY A 103 4.21 -3.06 -17.28
N VAL A 104 3.63 -3.92 -18.10
CA VAL A 104 4.21 -4.42 -19.34
C VAL A 104 3.22 -4.04 -20.42
N ARG A 105 3.64 -3.27 -21.41
CA ARG A 105 2.76 -2.95 -22.54
C ARG A 105 2.66 -4.18 -23.42
N LEU A 106 1.53 -4.36 -24.09
CA LEU A 106 1.32 -5.45 -25.05
C LEU A 106 2.40 -5.51 -26.16
N THR A 107 3.11 -4.41 -26.38
CA THR A 107 4.18 -4.27 -27.39
C THR A 107 5.59 -4.44 -26.83
N ASP A 108 5.75 -4.66 -25.52
CA ASP A 108 7.02 -4.61 -24.82
C ASP A 108 7.40 -5.97 -24.23
N ASP A 109 8.67 -6.37 -24.40
CA ASP A 109 9.19 -7.65 -23.87
C ASP A 109 9.59 -7.60 -22.39
N VAL A 110 9.71 -6.39 -21.81
CA VAL A 110 10.16 -6.16 -20.43
C VAL A 110 9.32 -5.07 -19.77
N SER A 111 9.15 -5.18 -18.46
CA SER A 111 8.37 -4.23 -17.67
C SER A 111 9.01 -2.84 -17.63
N GLU A 112 8.19 -1.81 -17.37
CA GLU A 112 8.70 -0.47 -17.03
C GLU A 112 9.73 -0.52 -15.90
N GLN A 113 9.52 -1.42 -14.94
CA GLN A 113 10.41 -1.57 -13.80
C GLN A 113 11.79 -2.13 -14.17
N GLU A 114 11.83 -3.17 -14.99
CA GLU A 114 13.08 -3.76 -15.47
C GLU A 114 13.86 -2.77 -16.33
N ARG A 115 13.15 -1.98 -17.15
CA ARG A 115 13.76 -0.87 -17.90
C ARG A 115 14.36 0.17 -16.97
N PHE A 116 13.67 0.50 -15.87
CA PHE A 116 14.20 1.40 -14.85
C PHE A 116 15.48 0.85 -14.23
N PHE A 117 15.46 -0.37 -13.71
CA PHE A 117 16.65 -0.97 -13.10
C PHE A 117 17.82 -1.09 -14.09
N SER A 118 17.54 -1.46 -15.33
CA SER A 118 18.54 -1.50 -16.41
C SER A 118 19.12 -0.11 -16.68
N SER A 119 18.28 0.93 -16.66
CA SER A 119 18.75 2.32 -16.83
C SER A 119 19.72 2.73 -15.72
N LEU A 120 19.49 2.29 -14.48
CA LEU A 120 20.31 2.66 -13.33
C LEU A 120 21.74 2.10 -13.40
N GLN A 121 21.98 1.02 -14.15
CA GLN A 121 23.33 0.49 -14.35
C GLN A 121 24.25 1.50 -15.07
N TRP A 122 23.68 2.39 -15.88
CA TRP A 122 24.43 3.36 -16.69
C TRP A 122 24.36 4.79 -16.14
N THR A 123 23.74 5.02 -14.97
CA THR A 123 23.46 6.37 -14.48
C THR A 123 24.55 6.96 -13.59
N ARG A 124 25.41 6.15 -12.94
CA ARG A 124 26.35 6.66 -11.92
C ARG A 124 27.19 7.85 -12.40
N GLU A 125 27.87 7.71 -13.54
CA GLU A 125 28.69 8.80 -14.09
C GLU A 125 27.82 9.94 -14.60
N ALA A 126 26.68 9.61 -15.22
CA ALA A 126 25.77 10.59 -15.79
C ALA A 126 25.06 11.45 -14.72
N LEU A 127 24.96 10.97 -13.47
CA LEU A 127 24.38 11.73 -12.37
C LEU A 127 25.38 12.73 -11.76
N ARG A 128 26.69 12.63 -12.06
CA ARG A 128 27.73 13.54 -11.52
C ARG A 128 27.55 15.00 -11.87
N GLN A 129 26.84 15.29 -12.96
CA GLN A 129 26.53 16.66 -13.39
C GLN A 129 25.51 17.37 -12.48
N PHE A 130 24.82 16.64 -11.59
CA PHE A 130 23.80 17.21 -10.69
C PHE A 130 24.41 17.60 -9.35
N GLU A 131 24.33 18.88 -8.99
CA GLU A 131 24.91 19.41 -7.75
C GLU A 131 23.90 19.50 -6.60
N PHE A 132 23.09 18.46 -6.42
CA PHE A 132 22.08 18.38 -5.36
C PHE A 132 21.84 16.94 -4.88
N PRO A 133 21.36 16.74 -3.64
CA PRO A 133 20.97 15.45 -3.13
C PRO A 133 19.71 14.95 -3.86
N ILE A 134 19.71 13.66 -4.15
CA ILE A 134 18.64 12.92 -4.81
C ILE A 134 18.10 11.90 -3.80
N LEU A 135 16.83 12.04 -3.42
CA LEU A 135 16.14 11.13 -2.51
C LEU A 135 15.15 10.27 -3.29
N LEU A 136 15.41 8.97 -3.40
CA LEU A 136 14.47 8.01 -3.98
C LEU A 136 13.60 7.41 -2.90
N TRP A 137 12.28 7.52 -3.07
CA TRP A 137 11.35 6.77 -2.26
C TRP A 137 11.02 5.42 -2.91
N LEU A 138 11.12 4.36 -2.11
CA LEU A 138 10.90 2.98 -2.53
C LEU A 138 10.05 2.25 -1.49
N THR A 139 9.31 1.23 -1.92
CA THR A 139 8.82 0.19 -1.01
C THR A 139 9.93 -0.82 -0.74
N ASP A 140 9.78 -1.63 0.30
CA ASP A 140 10.77 -2.67 0.66
C ASP A 140 10.99 -3.66 -0.49
N SER A 141 9.92 -4.01 -1.21
CA SER A 141 9.96 -4.88 -2.39
C SER A 141 10.76 -4.28 -3.56
N ILE A 142 10.66 -2.97 -3.77
CA ILE A 142 11.40 -2.26 -4.82
C ILE A 142 12.87 -2.12 -4.42
N ALA A 143 13.14 -1.79 -3.16
CA ALA A 143 14.50 -1.66 -2.63
C ALA A 143 15.27 -2.98 -2.70
N THR A 144 14.62 -4.09 -2.35
CA THR A 144 15.20 -5.44 -2.44
C THR A 144 15.59 -5.78 -3.89
N ARG A 145 14.69 -5.54 -4.86
CA ARG A 145 14.98 -5.77 -6.28
C ARG A 145 16.06 -4.84 -6.83
N LEU A 146 16.05 -3.57 -6.42
CA LEU A 146 17.09 -2.61 -6.76
C LEU A 146 18.48 -3.11 -6.33
N ALA A 147 18.58 -3.60 -5.09
CA ALA A 147 19.83 -4.15 -4.55
C ALA A 147 20.34 -5.37 -5.33
N GLN A 148 19.43 -6.15 -5.93
CA GLN A 148 19.75 -7.36 -6.67
C GLN A 148 20.05 -7.11 -8.16
N GLN A 149 19.37 -6.15 -8.79
CA GLN A 149 19.43 -5.95 -10.25
C GLN A 149 20.30 -4.75 -10.67
N ALA A 150 20.55 -3.80 -9.76
CA ALA A 150 21.39 -2.64 -10.00
C ALA A 150 22.43 -2.49 -8.88
N LEU A 151 23.27 -3.52 -8.69
CA LEU A 151 24.27 -3.59 -7.61
C LEU A 151 25.18 -2.36 -7.57
N ASP A 152 25.63 -1.89 -8.74
CA ASP A 152 26.52 -0.73 -8.84
C ASP A 152 25.82 0.54 -8.34
N PHE A 153 24.58 0.77 -8.76
CA PHE A 153 23.77 1.89 -8.29
C PHE A 153 23.50 1.79 -6.79
N TRP A 154 23.12 0.59 -6.31
CA TRP A 154 22.92 0.31 -4.90
C TRP A 154 24.18 0.65 -4.11
N SER A 155 25.36 0.18 -4.54
CA SER A 155 26.64 0.42 -3.84
C SER A 155 27.01 1.89 -3.69
N TRP A 156 26.48 2.76 -4.55
CA TRP A 156 26.80 4.18 -4.57
C TRP A 156 25.91 5.05 -3.68
N ARG A 157 24.82 4.48 -3.13
CA ARG A 157 23.97 5.19 -2.16
C ARG A 157 24.76 5.55 -0.89
N SER A 158 24.57 6.76 -0.39
CA SER A 158 25.22 7.24 0.83
C SER A 158 24.40 6.97 2.09
N GLY A 159 23.11 6.66 1.94
CA GLY A 159 22.22 6.40 3.07
C GLY A 159 20.95 5.66 2.67
N VAL A 160 20.47 4.81 3.59
CA VAL A 160 19.16 4.15 3.53
C VAL A 160 18.42 4.49 4.82
N PHE A 161 17.18 4.95 4.68
CA PHE A 161 16.33 5.35 5.81
C PHE A 161 15.04 4.57 5.73
N GLU A 162 14.79 3.72 6.73
CA GLU A 162 13.64 2.85 6.78
C GLU A 162 12.57 3.44 7.68
N PHE A 163 11.34 3.52 7.17
CA PHE A 163 10.18 3.99 7.88
C PHE A 163 9.12 2.90 7.90
N VAL A 164 8.66 2.55 9.10
CA VAL A 164 7.69 1.48 9.32
C VAL A 164 6.48 2.03 10.03
N THR A 165 5.28 1.73 9.54
CA THR A 165 4.07 2.00 10.31
C THR A 165 3.99 0.97 11.43
N GLN A 166 4.20 1.39 12.68
CA GLN A 166 3.97 0.49 13.81
C GLN A 166 2.52 0.02 13.79
N VAL A 167 2.38 -1.30 13.71
CA VAL A 167 1.09 -1.96 13.90
C VAL A 167 0.82 -1.91 15.40
N THR A 168 0.08 -0.91 15.84
CA THR A 168 -0.56 -1.00 17.15
C THR A 168 -1.68 -2.02 16.99
N VAL A 169 -1.37 -3.30 17.23
CA VAL A 169 -2.43 -4.25 17.58
C VAL A 169 -3.02 -3.70 18.87
N PRO A 170 -4.32 -3.38 18.95
CA PRO A 170 -4.91 -2.96 20.20
C PRO A 170 -4.76 -4.13 21.18
N VAL A 171 -3.84 -4.01 22.12
CA VAL A 171 -3.87 -4.83 23.33
C VAL A 171 -5.12 -4.39 24.07
N GLU A 172 -6.01 -5.36 24.27
CA GLU A 172 -7.27 -5.33 25.01
C GLU A 172 -7.52 -4.08 25.89
N GLY A 173 -8.70 -3.49 25.69
CA GLY A 173 -9.38 -2.76 26.76
C GLY A 173 -9.01 -1.29 26.90
N ARG A 174 -9.24 -0.46 25.86
CA ARG A 174 -9.57 0.95 26.07
C ARG A 174 -10.43 1.50 24.94
N ALA A 175 -11.58 2.06 25.29
CA ALA A 175 -12.46 2.76 24.37
C ALA A 175 -11.71 3.95 23.73
N LEU A 176 -11.57 3.92 22.40
CA LEU A 176 -11.02 5.05 21.64
C LEU A 176 -12.11 6.13 21.45
N PRO A 177 -11.74 7.42 21.46
CA PRO A 177 -12.69 8.51 21.22
C PRO A 177 -13.19 8.44 19.77
N GLN A 178 -14.50 8.69 19.58
CA GLN A 178 -15.12 8.63 18.26
C GLN A 178 -14.62 9.77 17.35
N PRO A 179 -14.17 9.48 16.12
CA PRO A 179 -13.89 10.51 15.13
C PRO A 179 -15.19 11.14 14.61
N MET A 180 -15.18 12.45 14.39
CA MET A 180 -16.30 13.21 13.80
C MET A 180 -16.68 12.69 12.41
N PRO A 181 -17.96 12.77 12.01
CA PRO A 181 -18.42 12.23 10.73
C PRO A 181 -17.92 13.08 9.56
N ALA A 182 -17.29 12.43 8.58
CA ALA A 182 -17.04 13.00 7.26
C ALA A 182 -18.35 13.00 6.43
N PRO A 183 -18.55 13.99 5.53
CA PRO A 183 -19.78 14.07 4.74
C PRO A 183 -19.87 12.90 3.74
N GLU A 184 -21.05 12.29 3.63
CA GLU A 184 -21.30 11.15 2.74
C GLU A 184 -21.27 11.57 1.27
N PRO A 185 -20.51 10.89 0.39
CA PRO A 185 -20.77 10.94 -1.05
C PRO A 185 -22.05 10.14 -1.37
N SER A 186 -22.83 10.65 -2.33
CA SER A 186 -24.12 10.10 -2.74
C SER A 186 -23.97 8.70 -3.36
N ASP A 187 -24.57 7.70 -2.69
CA ASP A 187 -24.61 6.31 -3.14
C ASP A 187 -25.57 6.13 -4.34
N GLU A 188 -25.03 5.75 -5.49
CA GLU A 188 -25.79 5.03 -6.50
C GLU A 188 -25.76 3.53 -6.12
N SER A 189 -26.93 2.95 -5.82
CA SER A 189 -27.30 1.51 -5.88
C SER A 189 -27.21 0.57 -4.65
N GLY A 190 -27.02 1.02 -3.40
CA GLY A 190 -27.02 0.12 -2.21
C GLY A 190 -27.83 0.62 -1.02
N GLN A 191 -28.29 -0.27 -0.14
CA GLN A 191 -28.91 0.09 1.15
C GLN A 191 -28.06 1.13 1.90
N SER A 192 -28.69 2.17 2.46
CA SER A 192 -27.98 3.24 3.16
C SER A 192 -27.26 2.70 4.40
N VAL A 193 -26.06 3.23 4.68
CA VAL A 193 -25.31 2.97 5.93
C VAL A 193 -26.19 3.18 7.16
N ALA A 194 -27.07 4.19 7.12
CA ALA A 194 -28.01 4.47 8.21
C ALA A 194 -29.05 3.35 8.42
N ASP A 195 -29.52 2.73 7.33
CA ASP A 195 -30.47 1.63 7.40
C ASP A 195 -29.82 0.35 7.95
N LEU A 196 -28.58 0.08 7.53
CA LEU A 196 -27.79 -1.05 8.05
C LEU A 196 -27.49 -0.88 9.54
N GLN A 197 -27.11 0.31 9.97
CA GLN A 197 -26.89 0.62 11.40
C GLN A 197 -28.16 0.44 12.22
N ARG A 198 -29.31 0.89 11.72
CA ARG A 198 -30.60 0.71 12.40
C ARG A 198 -30.94 -0.77 12.54
N GLN A 199 -30.82 -1.56 11.47
CA GLN A 199 -31.08 -2.99 11.50
C GLN A 199 -30.18 -3.73 12.49
N ILE A 200 -28.90 -3.40 12.53
CA ILE A 200 -27.96 -3.98 13.51
C ILE A 200 -28.42 -3.66 14.93
N ALA A 201 -28.69 -2.39 15.24
CA ALA A 201 -29.09 -1.97 16.59
C ALA A 201 -30.40 -2.64 17.07
N GLU A 202 -31.39 -2.77 16.19
CA GLU A 202 -32.64 -3.47 16.48
C GLU A 202 -32.41 -4.97 16.73
N LEU A 203 -31.54 -5.59 15.93
CA LEU A 203 -31.27 -7.02 16.01
C LEU A 203 -30.39 -7.37 17.21
N GLU A 204 -29.44 -6.52 17.59
CA GLU A 204 -28.65 -6.67 18.82
C GLU A 204 -29.54 -6.66 20.07
N GLN A 205 -30.59 -5.83 20.10
CA GLN A 205 -31.52 -5.74 21.23
C GLN A 205 -32.53 -6.88 21.26
N SER A 206 -33.06 -7.28 20.11
CA SER A 206 -34.14 -8.26 20.02
C SER A 206 -33.66 -9.71 19.93
N ALA A 207 -32.52 -9.94 19.27
CA ALA A 207 -31.97 -11.26 19.00
C ALA A 207 -30.44 -11.23 18.86
N PRO A 208 -29.68 -11.00 19.96
CA PRO A 208 -28.22 -10.90 19.93
C PRO A 208 -27.52 -12.19 19.48
N GLU A 209 -28.22 -13.32 19.50
CA GLU A 209 -27.71 -14.59 19.01
C GLU A 209 -27.96 -14.85 17.53
N SER A 210 -28.63 -13.93 16.82
CA SER A 210 -28.98 -14.10 15.42
C SER A 210 -27.74 -14.25 14.54
N PRO A 211 -27.66 -15.29 13.68
CA PRO A 211 -26.56 -15.44 12.71
C PRO A 211 -26.54 -14.30 11.68
N LEU A 212 -27.67 -13.59 11.51
CA LEU A 212 -27.79 -12.46 10.60
C LEU A 212 -26.91 -11.27 11.01
N LEU A 213 -26.55 -11.15 12.30
CA LEU A 213 -25.65 -10.08 12.78
C LEU A 213 -24.28 -10.15 12.09
N VAL A 214 -23.71 -11.34 11.92
CA VAL A 214 -22.42 -11.52 11.22
C VAL A 214 -22.51 -10.99 9.80
N THR A 215 -23.59 -11.32 9.09
CA THR A 215 -23.83 -10.84 7.72
C THR A 215 -23.98 -9.32 7.69
N LEU A 216 -24.76 -8.74 8.60
CA LEU A 216 -25.01 -7.29 8.63
C LEU A 216 -23.74 -6.50 8.93
N TYR A 217 -22.89 -6.95 9.86
CA TYR A 217 -21.61 -6.30 10.13
C TYR A 217 -20.67 -6.35 8.92
N ASN A 218 -20.60 -7.48 8.21
CA ASN A 218 -19.84 -7.57 6.96
C ASN A 218 -20.41 -6.62 5.90
N THR A 219 -21.73 -6.58 5.70
CA THR A 219 -22.35 -5.69 4.71
C THR A 219 -22.14 -4.20 5.06
N LEU A 220 -22.20 -3.84 6.35
CA LEU A 220 -21.91 -2.49 6.80
C LEU A 220 -20.45 -2.13 6.59
N GLY A 221 -19.52 -3.06 6.87
CA GLY A 221 -18.10 -2.89 6.57
C GLY A 221 -17.87 -2.62 5.08
N GLU A 222 -18.50 -3.41 4.20
CA GLU A 222 -18.40 -3.25 2.73
C GLU A 222 -18.95 -1.88 2.29
N ALA A 223 -20.03 -1.40 2.92
CA ALA A 223 -20.55 -0.06 2.65
C ALA A 223 -19.57 1.05 3.06
N TYR A 224 -18.84 0.89 4.16
CA TYR A 224 -17.78 1.81 4.55
C TYR A 224 -16.55 1.73 3.63
N GLU A 225 -16.20 0.54 3.13
CA GLU A 225 -15.12 0.40 2.13
C GLU A 225 -15.44 1.14 0.83
N ARG A 226 -16.68 1.03 0.32
CA ARG A 226 -17.12 1.78 -0.88
C ARG A 226 -17.01 3.30 -0.69
N ARG A 227 -17.06 3.76 0.56
CA ARG A 227 -16.90 5.16 0.96
C ARG A 227 -15.47 5.50 1.38
N TYR A 228 -14.50 4.63 1.11
CA TYR A 228 -13.08 4.79 1.45
C TYR A 228 -12.80 4.93 2.96
N ALA A 229 -13.75 4.56 3.81
CA ALA A 229 -13.65 4.62 5.26
C ALA A 229 -13.07 3.30 5.83
N TYR A 230 -11.89 2.92 5.36
CA TYR A 230 -11.30 1.59 5.58
C TYR A 230 -11.05 1.25 7.06
N GLN A 231 -10.67 2.24 7.88
CA GLN A 231 -10.48 2.00 9.32
C GLN A 231 -11.79 1.55 9.99
N ARG A 232 -12.93 2.15 9.60
CA ARG A 232 -14.23 1.76 10.13
C ARG A 232 -14.67 0.40 9.62
N ALA A 233 -14.35 0.08 8.37
CA ALA A 233 -14.59 -1.25 7.80
C ALA A 233 -13.82 -2.35 8.55
N LEU A 234 -12.53 -2.12 8.84
CA LEU A 234 -11.70 -3.05 9.62
C LEU A 234 -12.34 -3.37 10.99
N GLU A 235 -12.76 -2.35 11.74
CA GLU A 235 -13.41 -2.54 13.04
C GLU A 235 -14.68 -3.41 12.94
N LEU A 236 -15.48 -3.19 11.90
CA LEU A 236 -16.72 -3.93 11.67
C LEU A 236 -16.46 -5.38 11.25
N TYR A 237 -15.45 -5.63 10.42
CA TYR A 237 -15.06 -6.98 10.03
C TYR A 237 -14.44 -7.77 11.20
N GLU A 238 -13.67 -7.13 12.08
CA GLU A 238 -13.19 -7.75 13.33
C GLU A 238 -14.34 -8.14 14.25
N GLN A 239 -15.34 -7.26 14.41
CA GLN A 239 -16.56 -7.57 15.17
C GLN A 239 -17.33 -8.74 14.56
N ALA A 240 -17.52 -8.74 13.24
CA ALA A 240 -18.17 -9.84 12.52
C ALA A 240 -17.43 -11.18 12.73
N LEU A 241 -16.09 -11.15 12.67
CA LEU A 241 -15.25 -12.33 12.88
C LEU A 241 -15.35 -12.86 14.32
N ALA A 242 -15.35 -11.98 15.31
CA ALA A 242 -15.50 -12.36 16.71
C ALA A 242 -16.86 -13.04 16.98
N LEU A 243 -17.95 -12.48 16.43
CA LEU A 243 -19.28 -13.07 16.50
C LEU A 243 -19.33 -14.43 15.80
N ALA A 244 -18.79 -14.53 14.58
CA ALA A 244 -18.77 -15.77 13.82
C ALA A 244 -18.00 -16.89 14.55
N ARG A 245 -16.87 -16.55 15.22
CA ARG A 245 -16.13 -17.48 16.07
C ARG A 245 -16.96 -17.97 17.26
N GLY A 246 -17.61 -17.06 17.98
CA GLY A 246 -18.45 -17.40 19.13
C GLY A 246 -19.59 -18.35 18.74
N LYS A 247 -20.13 -18.19 17.52
CA LYS A 247 -21.22 -19.02 16.97
C LYS A 247 -20.74 -20.27 16.24
N LYS A 248 -19.42 -20.48 16.13
CA LYS A 248 -18.81 -21.56 15.32
C LYS A 248 -19.28 -21.56 13.86
N ASP A 249 -19.63 -20.39 13.34
CA ASP A 249 -20.02 -20.19 11.96
C ASP A 249 -18.77 -20.12 11.10
N LEU A 250 -18.43 -21.22 10.42
CA LEU A 250 -17.24 -21.30 9.57
C LEU A 250 -17.38 -20.44 8.31
N ALA A 251 -18.58 -20.33 7.75
CA ALA A 251 -18.84 -19.53 6.56
C ALA A 251 -18.72 -18.03 6.86
N GLY A 252 -19.32 -17.58 7.96
CA GLY A 252 -19.16 -16.20 8.45
C GLY A 252 -17.71 -15.86 8.80
N GLN A 253 -16.99 -16.80 9.42
CA GLN A 253 -15.56 -16.65 9.70
C GLN A 253 -14.71 -16.50 8.43
N ALA A 254 -14.99 -17.30 7.40
CA ALA A 254 -14.28 -17.21 6.12
C ALA A 254 -14.54 -15.86 5.44
N ARG A 255 -15.81 -15.45 5.37
CA ARG A 255 -16.21 -14.17 4.77
C ARG A 255 -15.57 -12.97 5.46
N SER A 256 -15.63 -12.92 6.80
CA SER A 256 -15.04 -11.80 7.54
C SER A 256 -13.53 -11.72 7.40
N ARG A 257 -12.83 -12.86 7.33
CA ARG A 257 -11.38 -12.87 7.06
C ARG A 257 -11.06 -12.36 5.66
N ARG A 258 -11.77 -12.83 4.64
CA ARG A 258 -11.60 -12.33 3.27
C ARG A 258 -11.79 -10.81 3.23
N ASN A 259 -12.85 -10.30 3.86
CA ASN A 259 -13.14 -8.87 3.92
C ASN A 259 -12.07 -8.08 4.71
N LEU A 260 -11.50 -8.65 5.79
CA LEU A 260 -10.33 -8.05 6.47
C LEU A 260 -9.11 -7.96 5.55
N GLY A 261 -8.86 -9.02 4.77
CA GLY A 261 -7.81 -9.02 3.75
C GLY A 261 -8.00 -7.90 2.73
N ASP A 262 -9.23 -7.74 2.22
CA ASP A 262 -9.58 -6.68 1.27
C ASP A 262 -9.32 -5.28 1.86
N ALA A 263 -9.83 -5.01 3.06
CA ALA A 263 -9.61 -3.74 3.75
C ALA A 263 -8.12 -3.43 3.96
N LEU A 264 -7.33 -4.42 4.40
CA LEU A 264 -5.89 -4.26 4.59
C LEU A 264 -5.17 -3.96 3.28
N ARG A 265 -5.54 -4.64 2.20
CA ARG A 265 -4.98 -4.39 0.87
C ARG A 265 -5.31 -2.98 0.40
N TYR A 266 -6.55 -2.50 0.59
CA TYR A 266 -6.94 -1.12 0.26
C TYR A 266 -6.24 -0.08 1.13
N CYS A 267 -5.87 -0.41 2.36
CA CYS A 267 -5.00 0.41 3.22
C CYS A 267 -3.52 0.40 2.80
N GLY A 268 -3.14 -0.27 1.71
CA GLY A 268 -1.75 -0.38 1.27
C GLY A 268 -0.92 -1.38 2.09
N ARG A 269 -1.57 -2.38 2.70
CA ARG A 269 -0.91 -3.40 3.55
C ARG A 269 -1.06 -4.82 2.95
N PRO A 270 -0.64 -5.05 1.69
CA PRO A 270 -0.87 -6.32 0.98
C PRO A 270 -0.13 -7.52 1.59
N PHE A 271 0.96 -7.31 2.33
CA PHE A 271 1.63 -8.40 3.04
C PHE A 271 0.73 -9.01 4.12
N GLN A 272 -0.02 -8.18 4.85
CA GLN A 272 -0.88 -8.64 5.94
C GLN A 272 -2.19 -9.23 5.43
N SER A 273 -2.66 -8.81 4.26
CA SER A 273 -3.87 -9.38 3.67
C SER A 273 -3.69 -10.86 3.30
N ILE A 274 -2.46 -11.30 3.01
CA ILE A 274 -2.16 -12.69 2.63
C ILE A 274 -2.60 -13.68 3.71
N ASP A 275 -2.24 -13.43 4.97
CA ASP A 275 -2.58 -14.33 6.08
C ASP A 275 -4.12 -14.50 6.19
N PHE A 276 -4.85 -13.39 6.09
CA PHE A 276 -6.31 -13.40 6.14
C PHE A 276 -6.93 -14.13 4.94
N TYR A 277 -6.42 -13.94 3.74
CA TYR A 277 -6.91 -14.65 2.56
C TYR A 277 -6.58 -16.15 2.60
N GLN A 278 -5.42 -16.56 3.12
CA GLN A 278 -5.06 -17.97 3.30
C GLN A 278 -5.93 -18.66 4.36
N GLU A 279 -6.21 -17.98 5.47
CA GLU A 279 -7.15 -18.48 6.48
C GLU A 279 -8.57 -18.59 5.92
N ALA A 280 -9.04 -17.60 5.15
CA ALA A 280 -10.34 -17.65 4.48
C ALA A 280 -10.40 -18.81 3.48
N LEU A 281 -9.37 -18.96 2.65
CA LEU A 281 -9.23 -20.05 1.68
C LEU A 281 -9.37 -21.42 2.34
N THR A 282 -8.63 -21.63 3.43
CA THR A 282 -8.67 -22.88 4.20
C THR A 282 -10.08 -23.19 4.71
N LEU A 283 -10.78 -22.17 5.21
CA LEU A 283 -12.15 -22.34 5.70
C LEU A 283 -13.15 -22.62 4.57
N TYR A 284 -13.03 -21.92 3.44
CA TYR A 284 -13.88 -22.17 2.27
C TYR A 284 -13.70 -23.58 1.72
N GLN A 285 -12.45 -24.08 1.69
CA GLN A 285 -12.15 -25.48 1.35
C GLN A 285 -12.78 -26.46 2.35
N GLN A 286 -12.70 -26.18 3.65
CA GLN A 286 -13.30 -27.04 4.70
C GLN A 286 -14.81 -27.16 4.59
N ILE A 287 -15.51 -26.07 4.22
CA ILE A 287 -16.96 -26.06 4.07
C ILE A 287 -17.43 -26.43 2.65
N GLY A 288 -16.51 -26.66 1.72
CA GLY A 288 -16.80 -27.01 0.33
C GLY A 288 -17.35 -25.86 -0.53
N ASP A 289 -17.14 -24.61 -0.14
CA ASP A 289 -17.57 -23.44 -0.90
C ASP A 289 -16.53 -23.09 -1.97
N ARG A 290 -16.74 -23.62 -3.18
CA ARG A 290 -15.85 -23.43 -4.32
C ARG A 290 -15.81 -21.98 -4.81
N ASN A 291 -16.89 -21.22 -4.69
CA ASN A 291 -16.89 -19.79 -5.05
C ASN A 291 -16.04 -18.99 -4.07
N GLY A 292 -16.18 -19.25 -2.76
CA GLY A 292 -15.35 -18.64 -1.74
C GLY A 292 -13.87 -19.00 -1.90
N GLU A 293 -13.57 -20.23 -2.31
CA GLU A 293 -12.21 -20.69 -2.61
C GLU A 293 -11.59 -19.92 -3.78
N ALA A 294 -12.28 -19.85 -4.93
CA ALA A 294 -11.84 -19.11 -6.10
C ALA A 294 -11.58 -17.62 -5.79
N ASN A 295 -12.53 -16.97 -5.12
CA ASN A 295 -12.40 -15.57 -4.71
C ASN A 295 -11.20 -15.34 -3.77
N SER A 296 -10.92 -16.28 -2.86
CA SER A 296 -9.78 -16.14 -1.93
C SER A 296 -8.44 -16.33 -2.65
N LEU A 297 -8.37 -17.25 -3.62
CA LEU A 297 -7.22 -17.45 -4.49
C LEU A 297 -6.98 -16.24 -5.40
N GLU A 298 -8.03 -15.68 -6.00
CA GLU A 298 -7.93 -14.45 -6.80
C GLU A 298 -7.37 -13.30 -5.94
N ASN A 299 -7.91 -13.12 -4.74
CA ASN A 299 -7.45 -12.11 -3.79
C ASN A 299 -5.99 -12.32 -3.35
N LEU A 300 -5.55 -13.57 -3.17
CA LEU A 300 -4.12 -13.88 -2.97
C LEU A 300 -3.29 -13.49 -4.19
N GLY A 301 -3.77 -13.79 -5.39
CA GLY A 301 -3.16 -13.37 -6.65
C GLY A 301 -2.96 -11.86 -6.71
N ILE A 302 -3.99 -11.09 -6.38
CA ILE A 302 -3.95 -9.62 -6.33
C ILE A 302 -2.99 -9.13 -5.24
N ALA A 303 -2.97 -9.75 -4.06
CA ALA A 303 -2.04 -9.39 -2.98
C ALA A 303 -0.58 -9.63 -3.38
N TYR A 304 -0.27 -10.80 -3.94
CA TYR A 304 1.07 -11.13 -4.44
C TYR A 304 1.46 -10.26 -5.64
N PHE A 305 0.52 -9.90 -6.51
CA PHE A 305 0.72 -8.93 -7.58
C PHE A 305 1.10 -7.55 -7.00
N SER A 306 0.39 -7.11 -5.96
CA SER A 306 0.66 -5.85 -5.26
C SER A 306 2.03 -5.83 -4.57
N LEU A 307 2.57 -7.01 -4.22
CA LEU A 307 3.92 -7.19 -3.67
C LEU A 307 5.01 -7.35 -4.75
N GLY A 308 4.64 -7.43 -6.03
CA GLY A 308 5.55 -7.69 -7.15
C GLY A 308 6.01 -9.16 -7.26
N GLN A 309 5.31 -10.08 -6.61
CA GLN A 309 5.56 -11.52 -6.65
C GLN A 309 4.73 -12.16 -7.78
N TYR A 310 5.06 -11.83 -9.03
CA TYR A 310 4.22 -12.13 -10.19
C TYR A 310 4.03 -13.62 -10.47
N GLN A 311 5.06 -14.46 -10.23
CA GLN A 311 4.91 -15.90 -10.44
C GLN A 311 3.88 -16.48 -9.47
N GLN A 312 3.93 -16.09 -8.18
CA GLN A 312 2.95 -16.50 -7.20
C GLN A 312 1.56 -15.95 -7.55
N ALA A 313 1.49 -14.70 -8.02
CA ALA A 313 0.23 -14.12 -8.48
C ALA A 313 -0.40 -14.94 -9.63
N ILE A 314 0.39 -15.31 -10.63
CA ILE A 314 -0.03 -16.16 -11.75
C ILE A 314 -0.50 -17.52 -11.23
N ASP A 315 0.28 -18.16 -10.35
CA ASP A 315 -0.05 -19.48 -9.81
C ASP A 315 -1.40 -19.46 -9.07
N PHE A 316 -1.67 -18.41 -8.30
CA PHE A 316 -2.94 -18.24 -7.59
C PHE A 316 -4.11 -17.89 -8.53
N HIS A 317 -3.90 -17.01 -9.52
CA HIS A 317 -4.92 -16.72 -10.54
C HIS A 317 -5.25 -17.94 -11.39
N GLN A 318 -4.26 -18.77 -11.69
CA GLN A 318 -4.45 -20.01 -12.45
C GLN A 318 -5.28 -21.03 -11.65
N GLN A 319 -4.97 -21.19 -10.36
CA GLN A 319 -5.79 -22.01 -9.45
C GLN A 319 -7.23 -21.47 -9.37
N ALA A 320 -7.42 -20.15 -9.20
CA ALA A 320 -8.76 -19.55 -9.17
C ALA A 320 -9.54 -19.84 -10.47
N LEU A 321 -8.90 -19.66 -11.63
CA LEU A 321 -9.49 -19.92 -12.94
C LEU A 321 -9.87 -21.38 -13.15
N GLU A 322 -9.06 -22.33 -12.66
CA GLU A 322 -9.38 -23.76 -12.70
C GLU A 322 -10.68 -24.04 -11.93
N ILE A 323 -10.82 -23.46 -10.73
CA ILE A 323 -12.05 -23.60 -9.93
C ILE A 323 -13.24 -22.94 -10.62
N GLU A 324 -13.08 -21.73 -11.15
CA GLU A 324 -14.15 -21.03 -11.86
C GLU A 324 -14.65 -21.80 -13.09
N ARG A 325 -13.74 -22.45 -13.82
CA ARG A 325 -14.10 -23.34 -14.93
C ARG A 325 -14.89 -24.55 -14.44
N GLU A 326 -14.46 -25.20 -13.36
CA GLU A 326 -15.22 -26.31 -12.77
C GLU A 326 -16.63 -25.90 -12.33
N ILE A 327 -16.79 -24.70 -11.75
CA ILE A 327 -18.10 -24.17 -11.34
C ILE A 327 -18.95 -23.82 -12.58
N GLY A 328 -18.34 -23.21 -13.60
CA GLY A 328 -18.98 -22.82 -14.86
C GLY A 328 -19.44 -24.01 -15.70
N ASP A 329 -18.61 -25.04 -15.82
CA ASP A 329 -18.95 -26.30 -16.52
C ASP A 329 -20.10 -27.03 -15.80
N ARG A 330 -20.14 -26.99 -14.45
CA ARG A 330 -21.26 -27.54 -13.66
C ARG A 330 -22.58 -26.78 -13.83
N ASN A 331 -22.55 -25.49 -14.15
CA ASN A 331 -23.76 -24.73 -14.50
C ASN A 331 -24.28 -25.05 -15.92
N GLY A 332 -23.50 -25.74 -16.75
CA GLY A 332 -23.86 -26.24 -18.07
C GLY A 332 -24.42 -27.68 -18.10
N GLU A 333 -24.44 -28.39 -16.96
CA GLU A 333 -24.93 -29.78 -16.83
C GLU A 333 -26.39 -29.91 -16.35
N ALA A 334 -27.22 -28.87 -16.52
CA ALA A 334 -28.64 -28.87 -16.11
C ALA A 334 -29.60 -29.43 -17.17
#